data_AF-A0A534J3L3-F1
#
_entry.id   AF-A0A534J3L3-F1
#
_cell.length_a   1.000
_cell.length_b   1.000
_cell.length_c   1.000
_cell.angle_alpha   90.00
_cell.angle_beta   90.00
_cell.angle_gamma   90.00
#
_symmetry.space_group_name_H-M   'P 1'
#
loop_
_entity.id
_entity.type
_entity.pdbx_description
1 polymer ?
#
loop_
_entity_poly.entity_id
_entity_poly.type
_entity_poly.pdbx_seq_one_letter_code
_entity_poly.pdbx_strand_id
1 'polypeptide(L)' 'MVTHRILHRQHDFLGSIRATAHTHLNEETCLEVLIVAGEAKRVAELTDRLRTVKGVLFAETVVASPNVR' A
#
# COMPACT_ATOMS: atom_id res chain seq x y z
N MET A 1 -16.78 -4.43 -0.23
CA MET A 1 -15.66 -5.10 -0.93
C MET A 1 -14.36 -4.90 -0.16
N VAL A 2 -13.37 -5.78 -0.33
CA VAL A 2 -12.05 -5.66 0.31
C VAL A 2 -11.35 -4.34 -0.03
N THR A 3 -11.51 -3.87 -1.26
CA THR A 3 -11.00 -2.60 -1.79
C THR A 3 -11.41 -1.40 -0.95
N HIS A 4 -12.66 -1.29 -0.51
CA HIS A 4 -13.09 -0.19 0.36
C HIS A 4 -12.39 -0.19 1.73
N ARG A 5 -12.11 -1.37 2.30
CA ARG A 5 -11.37 -1.48 3.57
C ARG A 5 -9.91 -1.08 3.39
N ILE A 6 -9.30 -1.48 2.28
CA ILE A 6 -7.94 -1.09 1.91
C ILE A 6 -7.86 0.43 1.75
N LEU A 7 -8.73 1.03 0.92
CA LEU A 7 -8.80 2.48 0.70
C LEU A 7 -9.00 3.26 2.00
N HIS A 8 -9.89 2.80 2.87
CA HIS A 8 -10.11 3.42 4.17
C HIS A 8 -8.83 3.47 5.03
N ARG A 9 -8.00 2.41 5.01
CA ARG A 9 -6.71 2.39 5.71
C ARG A 9 -5.67 3.27 5.04
N GLN A 10 -5.69 3.38 3.72
CA GLN A 10 -4.81 4.29 2.97
C GLN A 10 -5.12 5.76 3.25
N HIS A 11 -6.37 6.11 3.60
CA HIS A 11 -6.75 7.49 3.90
C HIS A 11 -5.97 8.11 5.08
N ASP A 12 -5.53 7.31 6.06
CA ASP A 12 -4.67 7.78 7.16
C ASP A 12 -3.26 8.20 6.70
N PHE A 13 -2.89 7.85 5.45
CA PHE A 13 -1.56 8.02 4.87
C PHE A 13 -1.56 8.89 3.60
N LEU A 14 -2.62 9.65 3.32
CA LEU A 14 -2.73 10.52 2.14
C LEU A 14 -1.57 11.51 1.99
N GLY A 15 -0.99 11.98 3.11
CA GLY A 15 0.19 12.86 3.08
C GLY A 15 1.48 12.19 2.59
N SER A 16 1.52 10.86 2.56
CA SER A 16 2.69 10.06 2.19
C SER A 16 2.50 9.32 0.86
N ILE A 17 1.29 8.89 0.52
CA ILE A 17 0.99 8.19 -0.73
C ILE A 17 1.03 9.18 -1.91
N ARG A 18 1.86 8.89 -2.91
CA ARG A 18 2.04 9.70 -4.13
C ARG A 18 1.25 9.17 -5.30
N ALA A 19 1.09 7.85 -5.38
CA ALA A 19 0.27 7.20 -6.38
C ALA A 19 -0.13 5.81 -5.90
N THR A 20 -1.25 5.33 -6.43
CA THR A 20 -1.71 3.95 -6.29
C THR A 20 -2.01 3.43 -7.68
N ALA A 21 -1.43 2.28 -8.03
CA ALA A 21 -1.76 1.53 -9.23
C ALA A 21 -2.50 0.26 -8.83
N HIS A 22 -3.55 -0.10 -9.55
CA HIS A 22 -4.37 -1.28 -9.29
C HIS A 22 -4.64 -2.03 -10.60
N THR A 23 -4.37 -3.33 -10.60
CA THR A 23 -4.57 -4.20 -11.77
C THR A 23 -5.24 -5.50 -11.35
N HIS A 24 -6.23 -5.95 -12.12
CA HIS A 24 -6.84 -7.27 -11.95
C HIS A 24 -5.89 -8.35 -12.45
N LEU A 25 -5.53 -9.31 -11.60
CA LEU A 25 -4.71 -10.47 -11.98
C LEU A 25 -5.57 -11.59 -12.56
N ASN A 26 -6.78 -11.74 -12.04
CA ASN A 26 -7.85 -12.61 -12.54
C ASN A 26 -9.21 -12.10 -12.02
N GLU A 27 -10.27 -12.90 -12.16
CA GLU A 27 -11.64 -12.54 -11.78
C GLU A 27 -11.83 -12.25 -10.27
N GLU A 28 -10.97 -12.81 -9.40
CA GLU A 28 -11.13 -12.72 -7.94
C GLU A 28 -9.97 -12.00 -7.23
N THR A 29 -8.85 -11.76 -7.92
CA THR A 29 -7.62 -11.22 -7.31
C THR A 29 -7.10 -10.00 -8.05
N CYS A 30 -6.52 -9.09 -7.26
CA CYS A 30 -5.97 -7.83 -7.75
C CYS A 30 -4.57 -7.63 -7.16
N LEU A 31 -3.72 -6.94 -7.91
CA LEU A 31 -2.46 -6.39 -7.43
C LEU A 31 -2.63 -4.88 -7.23
N GLU A 32 -2.21 -4.38 -6.08
CA GLU A 32 -2.15 -2.96 -5.80
C GLU A 32 -0.74 -2.56 -5.41
N VAL A 33 -0.22 -1.50 -6.05
CA VAL A 33 1.11 -0.95 -5.80
C VAL A 33 0.97 0.49 -5.34
N LEU A 34 1.47 0.77 -4.14
CA LEU A 34 1.46 2.10 -3.55
C LEU A 34 2.87 2.70 -3.66
N ILE A 35 2.97 3.87 -4.29
CA ILE A 35 4.18 4.69 -4.28
C ILE A 35 4.07 5.62 -3.08
N VAL A 36 4.95 5.44 -2.09
CA VAL A 36 4.89 6.17 -0.83
C VAL A 36 6.21 6.90 -0.60
N ALA A 37 6.13 8.16 -0.18
CA ALA A 37 7.28 8.97 0.20
C ALA A 37 7.15 9.42 1.65
N GLY A 38 8.17 9.15 2.46
CA GLY A 38 8.21 9.53 3.87
C GLY A 38 9.23 8.71 4.64
N GLU A 39 9.16 8.81 5.96
CA GLU A 39 10.00 8.03 6.87
C GLU A 39 9.75 6.53 6.70
N ALA A 40 10.82 5.72 6.65
CA ALA A 40 10.73 4.28 6.47
C ALA A 40 9.79 3.59 7.49
N LYS A 41 9.79 4.07 8.74
CA LYS A 41 8.89 3.58 9.79
C LYS A 41 7.42 3.78 9.44
N ARG A 42 7.07 4.95 8.88
CA ARG A 42 5.68 5.26 8.48
C ARG A 42 5.24 4.43 7.28
N VAL A 43 6.16 4.14 6.35
CA VAL A 43 5.89 3.24 5.21
C VAL A 43 5.66 1.81 5.70
N ALA A 44 6.49 1.32 6.62
CA ALA A 44 6.31 -0.01 7.21
C ALA A 44 4.96 -0.12 7.95
N GLU A 45 4.59 0.90 8.73
CA GLU A 45 3.31 0.93 9.45
C GLU A 45 2.10 0.81 8.50
N LEU A 46 2.13 1.49 7.34
CA LEU A 46 1.08 1.36 6.33
C LEU A 46 0.92 -0.09 5.87
N THR A 47 2.02 -0.75 5.52
CA THR A 47 2.00 -2.14 5.06
C THR A 47 1.51 -3.09 6.14
N ASP A 48 1.94 -2.92 7.39
CA ASP A 48 1.45 -3.72 8.52
C ASP A 48 -0.06 -3.55 8.72
N ARG A 49 -0.57 -2.31 8.65
CA ARG A 49 -2.01 -2.04 8.73
C ARG A 49 -2.79 -2.68 7.59
N LEU A 50 -2.26 -2.67 6.37
CA LEU A 50 -2.89 -3.31 5.21
C LEU A 50 -2.89 -4.83 5.34
N ARG A 51 -1.80 -5.44 5.82
CA ARG A 51 -1.66 -6.89 6.02
C ARG A 51 -2.74 -7.48 6.93
N THR A 52 -3.25 -6.70 7.89
CA THR A 52 -4.32 -7.14 8.82
C THR A 52 -5.73 -7.12 8.21
N VAL A 53 -5.92 -6.56 7.01
CA VAL A 53 -7.25 -6.45 6.40
C VAL A 53 -7.68 -7.80 5.85
N LYS A 54 -8.81 -8.34 6.35
CA LYS A 54 -9.42 -9.57 5.81
C LYS A 54 -9.62 -9.46 4.29
N GLY A 55 -8.97 -10.36 3.54
CA GLY A 55 -8.98 -10.41 2.08
C GLY A 55 -7.68 -9.93 1.43
N VAL A 56 -6.72 -9.38 2.19
CA VAL A 56 -5.35 -9.17 1.72
C VAL A 56 -4.61 -10.49 1.78
N LEU A 57 -4.20 -10.99 0.62
CA LEU A 57 -3.50 -12.27 0.49
C LEU A 57 -2.00 -12.12 0.80
N PHE A 58 -1.41 -11.00 0.38
CA PHE A 58 0.00 -10.68 0.53
C PHE A 58 0.21 -9.17 0.51
N ALA A 59 1.13 -8.67 1.33
CA ALA A 59 1.55 -7.27 1.36
C ALA A 59 3.01 -7.20 1.79
N GLU A 60 3.86 -6.49 1.06
CA GLU A 60 5.27 -6.32 1.39
C GLU A 60 5.72 -4.89 1.09
N THR A 61 6.80 -4.47 1.73
CA THR A 61 7.40 -3.15 1.50
C THR A 61 8.82 -3.31 0.98
N VAL A 62 9.13 -2.58 -0.07
CA VAL A 62 10.52 -2.32 -0.46
C VAL A 62 10.81 -0.86 -0.17
N VAL A 63 11.81 -0.62 0.68
CA VAL A 63 12.26 0.74 1.02
C VAL A 63 13.51 1.04 0.21
N ALA A 64 13.47 2.14 -0.52
CA ALA A 64 14.64 2.70 -1.19
C ALA A 64 14.88 4.12 -0.67
N SER A 65 16.14 4.44 -0.39
CA SER A 65 16.57 5.81 -0.13
C SER A 65 17.06 6.40 -1.45
N PRO A 66 16.29 7.30 -2.08
CA PRO A 66 16.69 7.88 -3.35
C PRO A 66 17.86 8.83 -3.12
N ASN A 67 19.08 8.38 -3.42
CA ASN A 67 20.25 9.23 -3.49
C ASN A 67 20.32 9.84 -4.90
N VAL A 68 19.32 10.66 -5.22
CA VAL A 68 19.28 11.39 -6.51
C VAL A 68 20.16 12.62 -6.32
N ARG A 69 21.42 12.48 -6.69
CA ARG A 69 22.29 13.64 -6.94
C ARG A 69 21.96 14.23 -8.31
#